data_AF-A0A7J8IQQ9-F1
#
_entry.id   AF-A0A7J8IQQ9-F1
#
_cell.length_a   1.000
_cell.length_b   1.000
_cell.length_c   1.000
_cell.angle_alpha   90.00
_cell.angle_beta   90.00
_cell.angle_gamma   90.00
#
_symmetry.space_group_name_H-M   'P 1'
#
loop_
_entity.id
_entity.type
_entity.pdbx_description
1 polymer ?
#
loop_
_entity_poly.entity_id
_entity_poly.type
_entity_poly.pdbx_seq_one_letter_code
_entity_poly.pdbx_strand_id
1 'polypeptide(L)'
;MTECLFRLGRMKENEERSRALEEEREFYSTQSQALQNSLQELTAQKQQAEQELKAEVKVRMDLERRLREAEGALRSLEQGLNSKIRNKEKEERMRADVSHLKRFFEECIRNAELEAKMPVIMKNSVYIHKAATRRIKSCRFHRRRSSTSWNDMKPSQSFMTSQLEANNMEELKEVAKRLSRDQRFRESIYHIMVTQPGPSSALPRGGK
;
A
#
# COMPACT_ATOMS: atom_id res chain seq x y z
N MET A 1 30.84 28.87 -48.49
CA MET A 1 29.45 28.48 -48.17
C MET A 1 29.34 27.00 -47.80
N THR A 2 29.76 26.06 -48.65
CA THR A 2 29.70 24.59 -48.40
C THR A 2 30.31 24.17 -47.06
N GLU A 3 31.50 24.65 -46.70
CA GLU A 3 32.15 24.30 -45.43
C GLU A 3 31.38 24.78 -44.19
N CYS A 4 30.74 25.96 -44.27
CA CYS A 4 29.89 26.48 -43.19
C CYS A 4 28.65 25.60 -42.99
N LEU A 5 28.01 25.15 -44.09
CA LEU A 5 26.86 24.24 -44.02
C LEU A 5 27.24 22.89 -43.40
N PHE A 6 28.41 22.34 -43.76
CA PHE A 6 28.93 21.11 -43.16
C PHE A 6 29.21 21.26 -41.64
N ARG A 7 29.82 22.38 -41.23
CA ARG A 7 30.01 22.69 -39.80
C ARG A 7 28.68 22.85 -39.06
N LEU A 8 27.67 23.50 -39.67
CA LEU A 8 26.35 23.68 -39.07
C LEU A 8 25.64 22.33 -38.86
N GLY A 9 25.71 21.43 -39.83
CA GLY A 9 25.15 20.07 -39.73
C GLY A 9 25.75 19.28 -38.57
N ARG A 10 27.09 19.28 -38.46
CA ARG A 10 27.81 18.62 -37.35
C ARG A 10 27.50 19.21 -35.98
N MET A 11 27.31 20.53 -35.88
CA MET A 11 26.88 21.17 -34.64
C MET A 11 25.47 20.70 -34.23
N LYS A 12 24.52 20.67 -35.17
CA LYS A 12 23.14 20.21 -34.92
C LYS A 12 23.07 18.74 -34.48
N GLU A 13 23.83 17.87 -35.15
CA GLU A 13 23.96 16.44 -34.78
C GLU A 13 24.52 16.29 -33.35
N ASN A 14 25.52 17.10 -32.99
CA ASN A 14 26.11 17.08 -31.65
C ASN A 14 25.18 17.66 -30.57
N GLU A 15 24.35 18.65 -30.89
CA GLU A 15 23.28 19.16 -30.01
C GLU A 15 22.15 18.15 -29.82
N GLU A 16 21.78 17.40 -30.86
CA GLU A 16 20.80 16.32 -30.78
C GLU A 16 21.33 15.15 -29.94
N ARG A 17 22.59 14.75 -30.14
CA ARG A 17 23.27 13.74 -29.33
C ARG A 17 23.43 14.17 -27.86
N SER A 18 23.78 15.43 -27.60
CA SER A 18 23.86 15.97 -26.24
C SER A 18 22.50 15.94 -25.52
N ARG A 19 21.40 16.27 -26.24
CA ARG A 19 20.03 16.18 -25.68
C ARG A 19 19.65 14.76 -25.32
N ALA A 20 19.88 13.79 -26.22
CA ALA A 20 19.59 12.38 -25.93
C ALA A 20 20.35 11.85 -24.71
N LEU A 21 21.63 12.22 -24.55
CA LEU A 21 22.44 11.84 -23.38
C LEU A 21 21.95 12.50 -22.08
N GLU A 22 21.45 13.74 -22.14
CA GLU A 22 20.88 14.43 -20.98
C GLU A 22 19.54 13.80 -20.57
N GLU A 23 18.67 13.45 -21.52
CA GLU A 23 17.42 12.73 -21.29
C GLU A 23 17.67 11.35 -20.65
N GLU A 24 18.66 10.59 -21.14
CA GLU A 24 19.09 9.33 -20.52
C GLU A 24 19.62 9.55 -19.09
N ARG A 25 20.45 10.57 -18.87
CA ARG A 25 20.97 10.94 -17.54
C ARG A 25 19.84 11.27 -16.57
N GLU A 26 18.87 12.09 -16.96
CA GLU A 26 17.72 12.45 -16.13
C GLU A 26 16.83 11.24 -15.83
N PHE A 27 16.63 10.35 -16.81
CA PHE A 27 15.89 9.10 -16.64
C PHE A 27 16.55 8.16 -15.62
N TYR A 28 17.86 7.93 -15.71
CA TYR A 28 18.59 7.11 -14.74
C TYR A 28 18.68 7.78 -13.37
N SER A 29 18.87 9.10 -13.31
CA SER A 29 18.86 9.88 -12.06
C SER A 29 17.51 9.74 -11.33
N THR A 30 16.41 9.93 -12.05
CA THR A 30 15.04 9.80 -11.52
C THR A 30 14.75 8.39 -11.02
N GLN A 31 15.20 7.36 -11.75
CA GLN A 31 15.08 5.97 -11.30
C GLN A 31 15.93 5.66 -10.06
N SER A 32 17.17 6.15 -10.01
CA SER A 32 18.06 5.99 -8.86
C SER A 32 17.45 6.62 -7.60
N GLN A 33 17.02 7.88 -7.68
CA GLN A 33 16.34 8.58 -6.59
C GLN A 33 15.06 7.86 -6.15
N ALA A 34 14.28 7.35 -7.12
CA ALA A 34 13.07 6.58 -6.85
C ALA A 34 13.35 5.27 -6.08
N LEU A 35 14.44 4.58 -6.40
CA LEU A 35 14.88 3.38 -5.70
C LEU A 35 15.42 3.72 -4.31
N GLN A 36 16.23 4.78 -4.19
CA GLN A 36 16.77 5.26 -2.91
C GLN A 36 15.65 5.63 -1.92
N ASN A 37 14.65 6.39 -2.36
CA ASN A 37 13.49 6.74 -1.54
C ASN A 37 12.72 5.48 -1.10
N SER A 38 12.53 4.51 -2.00
CA SER A 38 11.87 3.24 -1.67
C SER A 38 12.68 2.38 -0.70
N LEU A 39 14.02 2.41 -0.77
CA LEU A 39 14.89 1.72 0.19
C LEU A 39 14.84 2.38 1.58
N GLN A 40 14.81 3.71 1.63
CA GLN A 40 14.64 4.47 2.88
C GLN A 40 13.30 4.16 3.55
N GLU A 41 12.19 4.18 2.78
CA GLU A 41 10.86 3.84 3.30
C GLU A 41 10.80 2.41 3.85
N LEU A 42 11.32 1.43 3.09
CA LEU A 42 11.38 0.02 3.53
C LEU A 42 12.28 -0.17 4.76
N THR A 43 13.37 0.59 4.87
CA THR A 43 14.27 0.53 6.03
C THR A 43 13.60 1.09 7.28
N ALA A 44 12.88 2.21 7.18
CA ALA A 44 12.10 2.78 8.27
C ALA A 44 10.97 1.83 8.72
N GLN A 45 10.21 1.27 7.76
CA GLN A 45 9.16 0.28 8.04
C GLN A 45 9.73 -0.98 8.73
N LYS A 46 10.88 -1.47 8.29
CA LYS A 46 11.58 -2.59 8.94
C LYS A 46 11.95 -2.25 10.38
N GLN A 47 12.61 -1.11 10.61
CA GLN A 47 13.04 -0.70 11.95
C GLN A 47 11.86 -0.53 12.92
N GLN A 48 10.75 0.03 12.45
CA GLN A 48 9.54 0.15 13.26
C GLN A 48 8.94 -1.23 13.58
N ALA A 49 8.82 -2.12 12.60
CA ALA A 49 8.32 -3.49 12.83
C ALA A 49 9.22 -4.29 13.78
N GLU A 50 10.55 -4.11 13.74
CA GLU A 50 11.49 -4.71 14.68
C GLU A 50 11.31 -4.18 16.11
N GLN A 51 10.98 -2.89 16.28
CA GLN A 51 10.67 -2.29 17.59
C GLN A 51 9.33 -2.80 18.15
N GLU A 52 8.30 -2.85 17.32
CA GLU A 52 6.97 -3.39 17.67
C GLU A 52 7.08 -4.87 18.09
N LEU A 53 7.76 -5.69 17.29
CA LEU A 53 8.04 -7.10 17.62
C LEU A 53 8.81 -7.25 18.94
N LYS A 54 9.82 -6.41 19.19
CA LYS A 54 10.59 -6.44 20.45
C LYS A 54 9.72 -6.08 21.66
N ALA A 55 8.78 -5.14 21.51
CA ALA A 55 7.82 -4.81 22.56
C ALA A 55 6.86 -5.98 22.84
N GLU A 56 6.33 -6.62 21.79
CA GLU A 56 5.43 -7.77 21.93
C GLU A 56 6.13 -9.00 22.53
N VAL A 57 7.38 -9.30 22.14
CA VAL A 57 8.20 -10.34 22.78
C VAL A 57 8.39 -10.07 24.27
N LYS A 58 8.63 -8.81 24.68
CA LYS A 58 8.75 -8.46 26.10
C LYS A 58 7.44 -8.73 26.85
N VAL A 59 6.30 -8.28 26.31
CA VAL A 59 4.97 -8.53 26.91
C VAL A 59 4.72 -10.04 27.04
N ARG A 60 5.04 -10.83 26.00
CA ARG A 60 4.94 -12.29 26.04
C ARG A 60 5.81 -12.91 27.13
N MET A 61 7.07 -12.49 27.28
CA MET A 61 7.96 -12.98 28.34
C MET A 61 7.42 -12.64 29.75
N ASP A 62 6.86 -11.44 29.93
CA ASP A 62 6.23 -11.02 31.18
C ASP A 62 4.97 -11.86 31.50
N LEU A 63 4.14 -12.19 30.50
CA LEU A 63 2.99 -13.08 30.64
C LEU A 63 3.41 -14.52 30.97
N GLU A 64 4.40 -15.06 30.26
CA GLU A 64 4.94 -16.41 30.52
C GLU A 64 5.56 -16.53 31.92
N ARG A 65 6.21 -15.46 32.44
CA ARG A 65 6.69 -15.43 33.83
C ARG A 65 5.52 -15.54 34.81
N ARG A 66 4.48 -14.74 34.63
CA ARG A 66 3.31 -14.70 35.52
C ARG A 66 2.49 -15.99 35.47
N LEU A 67 2.42 -16.65 34.31
CA LEU A 67 1.83 -17.99 34.20
C LEU A 67 2.62 -19.01 35.04
N ARG A 68 3.96 -19.01 34.96
CA ARG A 68 4.81 -19.89 35.79
C ARG A 68 4.66 -19.62 37.29
N GLU A 69 4.51 -18.36 37.69
CA GLU A 69 4.22 -17.98 39.09
C GLU A 69 2.87 -18.55 39.55
N ALA A 70 1.81 -18.39 38.76
CA ALA A 70 0.49 -18.93 39.05
C ALA A 70 0.47 -20.47 39.10
N GLU A 71 1.12 -21.15 38.15
CA GLU A 71 1.29 -22.60 38.23
C GLU A 71 2.09 -23.03 39.48
N GLY A 72 3.07 -22.24 39.90
CA GLY A 72 3.82 -22.45 41.14
C GLY A 72 2.90 -22.41 42.37
N ALA A 73 2.05 -21.39 42.45
CA ALA A 73 1.03 -21.25 43.50
C ALA A 73 0.00 -22.41 43.47
N LEU A 74 -0.43 -22.87 42.29
CA LEU A 74 -1.28 -24.06 42.17
C LEU A 74 -0.61 -25.33 42.72
N ARG A 75 0.65 -25.58 42.33
CA ARG A 75 1.43 -26.74 42.83
C ARG A 75 1.68 -26.67 44.34
N SER A 76 1.95 -25.48 44.87
CA SER A 76 2.07 -25.23 46.32
C SER A 76 0.76 -25.52 47.06
N LEU A 77 -0.36 -25.00 46.55
CA LEU A 77 -1.69 -25.19 47.12
C LEU A 77 -2.13 -26.66 47.11
N GLU A 78 -1.87 -27.38 46.02
CA GLU A 78 -2.11 -28.83 45.92
C GLU A 78 -1.32 -29.62 46.98
N GLN A 79 -0.03 -29.34 47.14
CA GLN A 79 0.81 -29.97 48.17
C GLN A 79 0.33 -29.62 49.60
N GLY A 80 -0.12 -28.39 49.82
CA GLY A 80 -0.71 -27.94 51.09
C GLY A 80 -2.00 -28.68 51.43
N LEU A 81 -2.91 -28.83 50.46
CA LEU A 81 -4.17 -29.55 50.59
C LEU A 81 -3.98 -31.06 50.80
N ASN A 82 -3.03 -31.66 50.11
CA ASN A 82 -2.67 -33.08 50.25
C ASN A 82 -1.90 -33.38 51.56
N SER A 83 -1.54 -32.37 52.35
CA SER A 83 -0.76 -32.55 53.57
C SER A 83 -1.62 -32.99 54.76
N LYS A 84 -1.36 -34.20 55.28
CA LYS A 84 -2.04 -34.74 56.47
C LYS A 84 -1.81 -33.93 57.76
N ILE A 85 -0.78 -33.08 57.81
CA ILE A 85 -0.45 -32.25 58.97
C ILE A 85 -0.56 -30.77 58.57
N ARG A 86 -1.61 -30.10 59.06
CA ARG A 86 -1.84 -28.67 58.92
C ARG A 86 -1.23 -27.93 60.11
N ASN A 87 -0.44 -26.89 59.83
CA ASN A 87 0.01 -25.91 60.81
C ASN A 87 -0.42 -24.52 60.34
N LYS A 88 -0.47 -23.53 61.25
CA LYS A 88 -0.92 -22.17 60.91
C LYS A 88 -0.13 -21.55 59.75
N GLU A 89 1.17 -21.85 59.67
CA GLU A 89 2.03 -21.36 58.60
C GLU A 89 1.61 -21.88 57.20
N LYS A 90 1.32 -23.18 57.06
CA LYS A 90 0.79 -23.74 55.80
C LYS A 90 -0.57 -23.14 55.44
N GLU A 91 -1.44 -22.89 56.42
CA GLU A 91 -2.75 -22.29 56.15
C GLU A 91 -2.63 -20.84 55.65
N GLU A 92 -1.71 -20.05 56.20
CA GLU A 92 -1.42 -18.71 55.68
C GLU A 92 -0.72 -18.73 54.31
N ARG A 93 0.19 -19.68 54.05
CA ARG A 93 0.77 -19.89 52.71
C ARG A 93 -0.32 -20.24 51.68
N MET A 94 -1.20 -21.20 51.99
CA MET A 94 -2.34 -21.55 51.14
C MET A 94 -3.30 -20.37 50.92
N ARG A 95 -3.56 -19.56 51.95
CA ARG A 95 -4.35 -18.33 51.83
C ARG A 95 -3.69 -17.33 50.87
N ALA A 96 -2.36 -17.19 50.92
CA ALA A 96 -1.60 -16.35 50.01
C ALA A 96 -1.65 -16.88 48.57
N ASP A 97 -1.45 -18.19 48.36
CA ASP A 97 -1.54 -18.85 47.05
C ASP A 97 -2.94 -18.67 46.42
N VAL A 98 -4.01 -18.94 47.17
CA VAL A 98 -5.40 -18.70 46.73
C VAL A 98 -5.63 -17.22 46.38
N SER A 99 -5.08 -16.30 47.16
CA SER A 99 -5.20 -14.85 46.90
C SER A 99 -4.45 -14.41 45.66
N HIS A 100 -3.27 -14.99 45.39
CA HIS A 100 -2.50 -14.76 44.16
C HIS A 100 -3.26 -15.29 42.94
N LEU A 101 -3.74 -16.55 43.00
CA LEU A 101 -4.50 -17.19 41.93
C LEU A 101 -5.79 -16.44 41.59
N LYS A 102 -6.53 -15.97 42.61
CA LYS A 102 -7.73 -15.14 42.40
C LYS A 102 -7.40 -13.89 41.57
N ARG A 103 -6.35 -13.15 41.94
CA ARG A 103 -5.92 -11.94 41.19
C ARG A 103 -5.47 -12.28 39.76
N PHE A 104 -4.76 -13.38 39.58
CA PHE A 104 -4.34 -13.86 38.25
C PHE A 104 -5.56 -14.13 37.35
N PHE A 105 -6.53 -14.90 37.81
CA PHE A 105 -7.74 -15.20 37.02
C PHE A 105 -8.64 -13.97 36.81
N GLU A 106 -8.78 -13.08 37.80
CA GLU A 106 -9.48 -11.80 37.62
C GLU A 106 -8.86 -10.93 36.50
N GLU A 107 -7.53 -10.96 36.35
CA GLU A 107 -6.86 -10.28 35.25
C GLU A 107 -7.00 -11.02 33.91
N CYS A 108 -6.91 -12.35 33.90
CA CYS A 108 -7.18 -13.13 32.69
C CYS A 108 -8.59 -12.87 32.14
N ILE A 109 -9.62 -12.83 33.01
CA ILE A 109 -10.99 -12.50 32.63
C ILE A 109 -11.07 -11.09 32.06
N ARG A 110 -10.49 -10.10 32.75
CA ARG A 110 -10.48 -8.70 32.29
C ARG A 110 -9.79 -8.54 30.92
N ASN A 111 -8.67 -9.22 30.71
CA ASN A 111 -7.94 -9.18 29.45
C ASN A 111 -8.73 -9.87 28.33
N ALA A 112 -9.37 -11.01 28.60
CA ALA A 112 -10.24 -11.69 27.65
C ALA A 112 -11.50 -10.86 27.30
N GLU A 113 -12.07 -10.11 28.26
CA GLU A 113 -13.16 -9.17 27.99
C GLU A 113 -12.72 -8.00 27.11
N LEU A 114 -11.54 -7.42 27.38
CA LEU A 114 -10.97 -6.36 26.56
C LEU A 114 -10.73 -6.87 25.14
N GLU A 115 -10.13 -8.05 25.00
CA GLU A 115 -9.95 -8.71 23.71
C GLU A 115 -11.30 -8.97 23.03
N ALA A 116 -12.31 -9.51 23.72
CA ALA A 116 -13.64 -9.74 23.16
C ALA A 116 -14.26 -8.45 22.58
N LYS A 117 -14.11 -7.32 23.28
CA LYS A 117 -14.57 -5.98 22.88
C LYS A 117 -13.77 -5.37 21.70
N MET A 118 -12.58 -5.87 21.39
CA MET A 118 -11.80 -5.41 20.23
C MET A 118 -12.47 -5.82 18.90
N PRO A 119 -12.70 -4.88 17.96
CA PRO A 119 -13.38 -5.18 16.71
C PRO A 119 -12.53 -6.09 15.82
N VAL A 120 -13.20 -6.96 15.04
CA VAL A 120 -12.58 -8.01 14.21
C VAL A 120 -11.52 -7.46 13.23
N ILE A 121 -11.66 -6.20 12.79
CA ILE A 121 -10.67 -5.54 11.93
C ILE A 121 -9.33 -5.24 12.63
N MET A 122 -9.34 -5.01 13.95
CA MET A 122 -8.13 -4.82 14.75
C MET A 122 -7.48 -6.16 15.13
N LYS A 123 -8.27 -7.23 15.24
CA LYS A 123 -7.77 -8.60 15.48
C LYS A 123 -7.07 -9.20 14.25
N ASN A 124 -7.47 -8.80 13.05
CA ASN A 124 -6.90 -9.31 11.81
C ASN A 124 -5.76 -8.41 11.31
N SER A 125 -4.52 -8.69 11.74
CA SER A 125 -3.30 -8.09 11.16
C SER A 125 -3.25 -8.22 9.63
N VAL A 126 -3.82 -9.31 9.09
CA VAL A 126 -4.03 -9.54 7.64
C VAL A 126 -4.80 -8.40 6.97
N TYR A 127 -5.75 -7.74 7.65
CA TYR A 127 -6.48 -6.59 7.10
C TYR A 127 -5.60 -5.32 7.06
N ILE A 128 -4.76 -5.09 8.07
CA ILE A 128 -3.75 -4.02 8.07
C ILE A 128 -2.76 -4.25 6.92
N HIS A 129 -2.18 -5.45 6.80
CA HIS A 129 -1.25 -5.78 5.71
C HIS A 129 -1.92 -5.78 4.32
N LYS A 130 -3.18 -6.22 4.18
CA LYS A 130 -3.94 -6.05 2.92
C LYS A 130 -4.20 -4.58 2.62
N ALA A 131 -4.53 -3.76 3.60
CA ALA A 131 -4.74 -2.32 3.41
C ALA A 131 -3.44 -1.62 3.00
N ALA A 132 -2.33 -1.88 3.70
CA ALA A 132 -1.00 -1.38 3.36
C ALA A 132 -0.55 -1.87 1.97
N THR A 133 -0.69 -3.17 1.67
CA THR A 133 -0.37 -3.75 0.35
C THR A 133 -1.24 -3.15 -0.75
N ARG A 134 -2.54 -2.92 -0.50
CA ARG A 134 -3.42 -2.21 -1.43
C ARG A 134 -2.97 -0.77 -1.63
N ARG A 135 -2.56 -0.06 -0.57
CA ARG A 135 -2.05 1.31 -0.61
C ARG A 135 -0.73 1.40 -1.41
N ILE A 136 0.23 0.50 -1.16
CA ILE A 136 1.48 0.36 -1.93
C ILE A 136 1.19 0.01 -3.40
N LYS A 137 0.27 -0.92 -3.68
CA LYS A 137 -0.14 -1.28 -5.05
C LYS A 137 -0.88 -0.13 -5.74
N SER A 138 -1.72 0.63 -5.05
CA SER A 138 -2.40 1.80 -5.62
C SER A 138 -1.42 2.92 -5.91
N CYS A 139 -0.42 3.17 -5.06
CA CYS A 139 0.66 4.12 -5.36
C CYS A 139 1.49 3.68 -6.58
N ARG A 140 1.81 2.38 -6.69
CA ARG A 140 2.41 1.80 -7.92
C ARG A 140 1.53 1.99 -9.17
N PHE A 141 0.21 1.88 -9.04
CA PHE A 141 -0.73 2.12 -10.15
C PHE A 141 -0.80 3.60 -10.54
N HIS A 142 -0.82 4.53 -9.58
CA HIS A 142 -0.80 5.96 -9.88
C HIS A 142 0.48 6.35 -10.63
N ARG A 143 1.64 5.82 -10.20
CA ARG A 143 2.93 6.03 -10.88
C ARG A 143 3.00 5.47 -12.30
N ARG A 144 2.34 4.33 -12.57
CA ARG A 144 2.23 3.80 -13.95
C ARG A 144 1.21 4.59 -14.78
N ARG A 145 0.11 5.06 -14.19
CA ARG A 145 -0.96 5.77 -14.91
C ARG A 145 -0.54 7.18 -15.35
N SER A 146 0.27 7.88 -14.54
CA SER A 146 0.85 9.18 -14.93
C SER A 146 1.82 9.10 -16.11
N SER A 147 2.32 7.91 -16.44
CA SER A 147 3.29 7.68 -17.53
C SER A 147 2.66 7.25 -18.85
N THR A 148 1.35 6.97 -18.93
CA THR A 148 0.80 6.29 -20.13
C THR A 148 -0.66 6.59 -20.48
N SER A 149 -1.37 7.50 -19.81
CA SER A 149 -2.66 7.98 -20.35
C SER A 149 -3.09 9.35 -19.83
N TRP A 150 -2.94 10.36 -20.69
CA TRP A 150 -3.71 11.62 -20.60
C TRP A 150 -5.13 11.50 -21.16
N ASN A 151 -5.52 10.35 -21.74
CA ASN A 151 -6.79 10.16 -22.47
C ASN A 151 -7.81 9.22 -21.81
N ASP A 152 -7.49 8.52 -20.72
CA ASP A 152 -8.43 7.66 -19.97
C ASP A 152 -8.80 8.22 -18.58
N MET A 153 -9.30 9.45 -18.55
CA MET A 153 -10.08 9.93 -17.40
C MET A 153 -11.46 9.24 -17.36
N LYS A 154 -11.48 7.94 -17.04
CA LYS A 154 -12.67 7.33 -16.45
C LYS A 154 -12.80 7.83 -15.01
N PRO A 155 -13.92 8.48 -14.63
CA PRO A 155 -14.16 8.84 -13.25
C PRO A 155 -14.34 7.56 -12.42
N SER A 156 -13.59 7.46 -11.32
CA SER A 156 -13.69 6.33 -10.40
C SER A 156 -15.07 6.32 -9.74
N GLN A 157 -15.92 5.35 -10.09
CA GLN A 157 -17.12 5.08 -9.31
C GLN A 157 -16.74 4.45 -7.97
N SER A 158 -16.62 5.29 -6.95
CA SER A 158 -16.66 4.89 -5.55
C SER A 158 -17.52 5.87 -4.77
N PHE A 159 -18.60 5.34 -4.18
CA PHE A 159 -19.53 5.99 -3.26
C PHE A 159 -20.62 6.89 -3.90
N MET A 160 -21.88 6.45 -3.77
CA MET A 160 -23.12 7.21 -3.92
C MET A 160 -23.35 8.05 -5.19
N THR A 161 -23.49 7.39 -6.36
CA THR A 161 -24.22 8.02 -7.49
C THR A 161 -25.72 7.85 -7.31
N SER A 162 -26.47 8.96 -7.27
CA SER A 162 -27.93 8.92 -7.19
C SER A 162 -28.54 8.44 -8.52
N GLN A 163 -29.73 7.81 -8.46
CA GLN A 163 -30.37 7.25 -9.64
C GLN A 163 -30.80 8.32 -10.69
N LEU A 164 -30.78 9.60 -10.30
CA LEU A 164 -31.05 10.73 -11.20
C LEU A 164 -29.89 10.97 -12.20
N GLU A 165 -28.64 10.84 -11.75
CA GLU A 165 -27.46 11.09 -12.59
C GLU A 165 -27.20 9.97 -13.61
N ALA A 166 -27.62 8.75 -13.29
CA ALA A 166 -27.53 7.60 -14.20
C ALA A 166 -28.34 7.83 -15.49
N ASN A 167 -29.52 8.46 -15.37
CA ASN A 167 -30.39 8.77 -16.51
C ASN A 167 -29.76 9.83 -17.43
N ASN A 168 -29.28 10.96 -16.86
CA ASN A 168 -28.57 12.00 -17.63
C ASN A 168 -27.33 11.44 -18.35
N MET A 169 -26.61 10.51 -17.73
CA MET A 169 -25.43 9.89 -18.35
C MET A 169 -25.81 8.99 -19.54
N GLU A 170 -26.97 8.31 -19.50
CA GLU A 170 -27.43 7.48 -20.61
C GLU A 170 -28.01 8.32 -21.77
N GLU A 171 -28.74 9.40 -21.46
CA GLU A 171 -29.16 10.39 -22.47
C GLU A 171 -27.97 11.00 -23.21
N LEU A 172 -26.90 11.38 -22.48
CA LEU A 172 -25.68 11.92 -23.08
C LEU A 172 -24.99 10.90 -24.01
N LYS A 173 -24.99 9.60 -23.66
CA LYS A 173 -24.49 8.52 -24.54
C LYS A 173 -25.35 8.38 -25.79
N GLU A 174 -26.68 8.45 -25.68
CA GLU A 174 -27.57 8.38 -26.84
C GLU A 174 -27.42 9.59 -27.77
N VAL A 175 -27.25 10.80 -27.22
CA VAL A 175 -26.91 12.00 -28.01
C VAL A 175 -25.56 11.81 -28.72
N ALA A 176 -24.53 11.32 -28.03
CA ALA A 176 -23.23 11.02 -28.64
C ALA A 176 -23.32 9.95 -29.75
N LYS A 177 -24.14 8.90 -29.58
CA LYS A 177 -24.42 7.89 -30.63
C LYS A 177 -25.15 8.50 -31.83
N ARG A 178 -26.10 9.42 -31.61
CA ARG A 178 -26.83 10.14 -32.67
C ARG A 178 -25.91 11.06 -33.47
N LEU A 179 -25.13 11.91 -32.80
CA LEU A 179 -24.11 12.76 -33.44
C LEU A 179 -23.07 11.92 -34.20
N SER A 180 -22.66 10.78 -33.63
CA SER A 180 -21.75 9.84 -34.30
C SER A 180 -22.35 9.16 -35.53
N ARG A 181 -23.68 9.21 -35.73
CA ARG A 181 -24.38 8.72 -36.93
C ARG A 181 -24.74 9.84 -37.91
N ASP A 182 -24.63 11.11 -37.51
CA ASP A 182 -24.90 12.25 -38.37
C ASP A 182 -23.77 12.42 -39.41
N GLN A 183 -24.14 12.31 -40.67
CA GLN A 183 -23.24 12.45 -41.81
C GLN A 183 -22.63 13.85 -41.92
N ARG A 184 -23.41 14.91 -41.64
CA ARG A 184 -22.92 16.30 -41.68
C ARG A 184 -21.90 16.57 -40.58
N PHE A 185 -22.15 16.02 -39.40
CA PHE A 185 -21.21 16.11 -38.28
C PHE A 185 -19.88 15.40 -38.61
N ARG A 186 -19.95 14.19 -39.17
CA ARG A 186 -18.76 13.47 -39.64
C ARG A 186 -17.97 14.25 -40.70
N GLU A 187 -18.66 14.76 -41.73
CA GLU A 187 -18.05 15.57 -42.79
C GLU A 187 -17.30 16.79 -42.21
N SER A 188 -17.88 17.49 -41.25
CA SER A 188 -17.24 18.62 -40.55
C SER A 188 -15.96 18.21 -39.80
N ILE A 189 -15.98 17.10 -39.06
CA ILE A 189 -14.80 16.58 -38.35
C ILE A 189 -13.69 16.17 -39.33
N TYR A 190 -14.02 15.47 -40.42
CA TYR A 190 -13.05 15.14 -41.45
C TYR A 190 -12.44 16.39 -42.09
N HIS A 191 -13.24 17.43 -42.33
CA HIS A 191 -12.74 18.67 -42.92
C HIS A 191 -11.73 19.37 -42.01
N ILE A 192 -11.98 19.39 -40.69
CA ILE A 192 -11.07 19.92 -39.67
C ILE A 192 -9.76 19.11 -39.61
N MET A 193 -9.85 17.77 -39.65
CA MET A 193 -8.67 16.90 -39.63
C MET A 193 -7.81 17.04 -40.88
N VAL A 194 -8.43 17.18 -42.07
CA VAL A 194 -7.71 17.38 -43.35
C VAL A 194 -7.01 18.74 -43.40
N THR A 195 -7.52 19.75 -42.70
CA THR A 195 -6.85 21.06 -42.59
C THR A 195 -5.66 21.11 -41.62
N GLN A 196 -5.33 20.03 -40.91
CA GLN A 196 -4.10 19.95 -40.12
C GLN A 196 -2.99 19.17 -40.87
N PRO A 197 -1.83 19.77 -41.17
CA PRO A 197 -0.73 19.08 -41.85
C PRO A 197 0.01 18.13 -40.90
N GLY A 198 -0.14 16.82 -41.12
CA GLY A 198 0.60 15.74 -40.46
C GLY A 198 1.88 15.32 -41.20
N PRO A 199 2.80 14.58 -40.53
CA PRO A 199 4.18 14.39 -41.01
C PRO A 199 4.31 13.32 -42.10
N SER A 200 5.17 13.60 -43.10
CA SER A 200 5.45 12.67 -44.20
C SER A 200 6.48 11.60 -43.79
N SER A 201 6.07 10.34 -43.82
CA SER A 201 6.93 9.17 -43.66
C SER A 201 7.50 8.70 -45.00
N ALA A 202 8.82 8.65 -45.16
CA ALA A 202 9.47 8.09 -46.36
C ALA A 202 10.70 7.22 -46.02
N LEU A 203 10.51 5.91 -46.08
CA LEU A 203 11.53 4.87 -46.38
C LEU A 203 11.36 4.50 -47.88
N PRO A 204 12.35 3.96 -48.64
CA PRO A 204 13.37 2.96 -48.27
C PRO A 204 14.82 3.47 -48.55
N ARG A 205 15.91 2.69 -48.75
CA ARG A 205 16.26 1.25 -48.95
C ARG A 205 17.67 1.05 -48.32
N GLY A 206 18.31 -0.11 -48.18
CA GLY A 206 18.10 -1.48 -48.65
C GLY A 206 19.28 -2.02 -49.48
N GLY A 207 20.37 -2.44 -48.82
CA GLY A 207 21.25 -3.54 -49.24
C GLY A 207 22.51 -3.27 -50.09
N LYS A 208 23.67 -3.64 -49.50
CA LYS A 208 25.00 -3.92 -50.10
C LYS A 208 25.76 -2.78 -50.77
#